data_AF-A0A316QIS4-F1
#
_entry.id   AF-A0A316QIS4-F1
#
_cell.length_a   1.000
_cell.length_b   1.000
_cell.length_c   1.000
_cell.angle_alpha   90.00
_cell.angle_beta   90.00
_cell.angle_gamma   90.00
#
_symmetry.space_group_name_H-M   'P 1'
#
loop_
_entity.id
_entity.type
_entity.pdbx_description
1 polymer ?
#
loop_
_entity_poly.entity_id
_entity_poly.type
_entity_poly.pdbx_seq_one_letter_code
_entity_poly.pdbx_strand_id
1 'polypeptide(L)'
;MHSLNNKTVREVYSSMYSKPEYEDAWYKIDGKPVIIAYTDTEKDKAEAATRGVTDFSSSDYDPLSQEILDYFYFVEPRWPNDTMGSLVNTPIYDPDKKEGYAWIEWTQPLPVRNTSLGSYMNVSVASHPAIPFSFSITHGANNWSRAYNPVLGVDAKNGVMEGTYYQACWDQVIEKQPDTIMLVCWNGWNVLKLPYQNGEYMYVDTVTLEYSLSIEMAKGAYEDNYYTQTALNIRDYKYTGDSPAYETQTIDINGSYAQWYITEAVYRQIGQKAYRRASSSIDNSIAYRTTLPDNNIQEIRVAHDKDNLYFMLRTEKDITSRGQASDWMNLFIGAGKPALEGWEGYEYVLNRSGSENSADIVKLNADFTGETVGQADMKIDGNRMFLCVPRSLVGMQNETEFYFKAADSVATPEDIMEYYVSGSVMPMGRLSYEYKMAD
;
A
#
# COMPACT_ATOMS: atom_id res chain seq x y z
N MET A 1 -5.15 -27.23 -15.04
CA MET A 1 -6.36 -26.41 -14.77
C MET A 1 -6.61 -25.57 -15.99
N HIS A 2 -7.52 -26.02 -16.84
CA HIS A 2 -7.97 -25.29 -18.03
C HIS A 2 -9.23 -24.50 -17.62
N SER A 3 -9.57 -23.40 -18.30
CA SER A 3 -10.64 -22.46 -17.89
C SER A 3 -11.92 -23.17 -17.42
N LEU A 4 -12.37 -22.90 -16.19
CA LEU A 4 -13.60 -23.42 -15.59
C LEU A 4 -14.43 -22.24 -15.06
N ASN A 5 -14.76 -21.26 -15.91
CA ASN A 5 -15.36 -20.00 -15.47
C ASN A 5 -16.62 -20.25 -14.64
N ASN A 6 -17.58 -20.99 -15.19
CA ASN A 6 -18.89 -21.12 -14.55
C ASN A 6 -18.79 -21.89 -13.22
N LYS A 7 -17.95 -22.93 -13.18
CA LYS A 7 -17.65 -23.66 -11.94
C LYS A 7 -17.02 -22.75 -10.89
N THR A 8 -15.98 -22.01 -11.24
CA THR A 8 -15.28 -21.12 -10.30
C THR A 8 -16.23 -20.07 -9.74
N VAL A 9 -17.09 -19.47 -10.56
CA VAL A 9 -18.11 -18.51 -10.09
C VAL A 9 -19.07 -19.17 -9.08
N ARG A 10 -19.57 -20.39 -9.36
CA ARG A 10 -20.42 -21.12 -8.41
C ARG A 10 -19.71 -21.41 -7.10
N GLU A 11 -18.45 -21.84 -7.16
CA GLU A 11 -17.64 -22.18 -5.99
C GLU A 11 -17.37 -20.95 -5.11
N VAL A 12 -16.95 -19.82 -5.70
CA VAL A 12 -16.70 -18.59 -4.92
C VAL A 12 -18.00 -17.98 -4.41
N TYR A 13 -19.09 -18.07 -5.16
CA TYR A 13 -20.43 -17.68 -4.68
C TYR A 13 -20.80 -18.46 -3.43
N SER A 14 -20.77 -19.80 -3.51
CA SER A 14 -21.20 -20.66 -2.40
C SER A 14 -20.26 -20.62 -1.20
N SER A 15 -18.96 -20.46 -1.42
CA SER A 15 -17.97 -20.60 -0.34
C SER A 15 -17.60 -19.28 0.33
N MET A 16 -17.78 -18.15 -0.36
CA MET A 16 -17.32 -16.83 0.11
C MET A 16 -18.40 -15.76 0.01
N TYR A 17 -18.90 -15.46 -1.20
CA TYR A 17 -19.73 -14.27 -1.42
C TYR A 17 -21.12 -14.37 -0.80
N SER A 18 -21.75 -15.55 -0.79
CA SER A 18 -23.08 -15.75 -0.20
C SER A 18 -23.09 -15.65 1.33
N LYS A 19 -21.91 -15.55 1.97
CA LYS A 19 -21.79 -15.43 3.42
C LYS A 19 -21.87 -13.94 3.83
N PRO A 20 -22.77 -13.57 4.76
CA PRO A 20 -22.93 -12.18 5.18
C PRO A 20 -21.71 -11.63 5.93
N GLU A 21 -20.85 -12.51 6.47
CA GLU A 21 -19.68 -12.15 7.29
C GLU A 21 -18.66 -11.25 6.57
N TYR A 22 -18.65 -11.25 5.25
CA TYR A 22 -17.67 -10.54 4.43
C TYR A 22 -18.29 -9.45 3.55
N GLU A 23 -19.58 -9.19 3.69
CA GLU A 23 -20.33 -8.32 2.78
C GLU A 23 -19.76 -6.90 2.69
N ASP A 24 -19.29 -6.36 3.82
CA ASP A 24 -18.71 -5.01 3.92
C ASP A 24 -17.32 -4.90 3.24
N ALA A 25 -16.68 -6.02 2.93
CA ALA A 25 -15.36 -6.04 2.29
C ALA A 25 -15.45 -5.99 0.75
N TRP A 26 -16.63 -6.17 0.17
CA TRP A 26 -16.79 -6.28 -1.27
C TRP A 26 -16.78 -4.93 -1.97
N TYR A 27 -16.01 -4.84 -3.06
CA TYR A 27 -16.17 -3.76 -4.03
C TYR A 27 -17.48 -3.99 -4.79
N LYS A 28 -18.41 -3.03 -4.68
CA LYS A 28 -19.77 -3.14 -5.21
C LYS A 28 -20.08 -2.03 -6.21
N ILE A 29 -20.82 -2.38 -7.26
CA ILE A 29 -21.48 -1.44 -8.19
C ILE A 29 -22.97 -1.69 -8.12
N ASP A 30 -23.77 -0.63 -7.96
CA ASP A 30 -25.24 -0.71 -7.81
C ASP A 30 -25.69 -1.72 -6.73
N GLY A 31 -24.93 -1.80 -5.64
CA GLY A 31 -25.17 -2.72 -4.52
C GLY A 31 -24.74 -4.17 -4.75
N LYS A 32 -24.22 -4.53 -5.94
CA LYS A 32 -23.81 -5.88 -6.31
C LYS A 32 -22.28 -6.04 -6.24
N PRO A 33 -21.74 -7.11 -5.64
CA PRO A 33 -20.31 -7.39 -5.68
C PRO A 33 -19.81 -7.56 -7.11
N VAL A 34 -18.65 -6.97 -7.42
CA VAL A 34 -18.04 -7.11 -8.75
C VAL A 34 -17.33 -8.45 -8.88
N ILE A 35 -17.55 -9.15 -10.00
CA ILE A 35 -16.82 -10.36 -10.38
C ILE A 35 -16.33 -10.28 -11.83
N ILE A 36 -15.11 -10.75 -12.07
CA ILE A 36 -14.56 -10.86 -13.42
C ILE A 36 -14.82 -12.29 -13.92
N ALA A 37 -15.81 -12.44 -14.80
CA ALA A 37 -16.25 -13.74 -15.32
C ALA A 37 -17.12 -13.58 -16.57
N TYR A 38 -17.20 -14.63 -17.39
CA TYR A 38 -18.24 -14.73 -18.42
C TYR A 38 -19.60 -15.04 -17.79
N THR A 39 -20.65 -14.46 -18.36
CA THR A 39 -22.05 -14.82 -18.08
C THR A 39 -22.59 -15.83 -19.09
N ASP A 40 -22.04 -15.85 -20.30
CA ASP A 40 -22.40 -16.78 -21.37
C ASP A 40 -21.58 -18.08 -21.29
N THR A 41 -22.28 -19.19 -21.08
CA THR A 41 -21.70 -20.54 -21.05
C THR A 41 -20.96 -20.91 -22.33
N GLU A 42 -21.41 -20.42 -23.49
CA GLU A 42 -20.74 -20.74 -24.76
C GLU A 42 -19.38 -20.05 -24.84
N LYS A 43 -19.20 -18.87 -24.21
CA LYS A 43 -17.87 -18.24 -24.07
C LYS A 43 -16.94 -19.06 -23.17
N ASP A 44 -17.43 -19.60 -22.04
CA ASP A 44 -16.66 -20.49 -21.17
C ASP A 44 -16.19 -21.75 -21.92
N LYS A 45 -17.11 -22.42 -22.62
CA LYS A 45 -16.79 -23.61 -23.42
C LYS A 45 -15.79 -23.32 -24.53
N ALA A 46 -15.99 -22.24 -25.28
CA ALA A 46 -15.09 -21.95 -26.40
C ALA A 46 -13.72 -21.45 -25.92
N GLU A 47 -13.59 -20.79 -24.77
CA GLU A 47 -12.29 -20.54 -24.13
C GLU A 47 -11.62 -21.84 -23.68
N ALA A 48 -12.36 -22.74 -23.01
CA ALA A 48 -11.84 -24.03 -22.60
C ALA A 48 -11.42 -24.92 -23.79
N ALA A 49 -12.11 -24.82 -24.93
CA ALA A 49 -11.77 -25.52 -26.17
C ALA A 49 -10.38 -25.12 -26.69
N THR A 50 -9.98 -23.84 -26.55
CA THR A 50 -8.61 -23.39 -26.93
C THR A 50 -7.50 -24.09 -26.15
N ARG A 51 -7.86 -24.63 -24.98
CA ARG A 51 -6.96 -25.33 -24.06
C ARG A 51 -7.05 -26.86 -24.18
N GLY A 52 -7.68 -27.34 -25.24
CA GLY A 52 -7.77 -28.77 -25.57
C GLY A 52 -8.94 -29.51 -24.93
N VAL A 53 -9.91 -28.81 -24.33
CA VAL A 53 -11.14 -29.46 -23.84
C VAL A 53 -12.04 -29.79 -25.03
N THR A 54 -12.41 -31.06 -25.15
CA THR A 54 -13.28 -31.55 -26.23
C THR A 54 -14.61 -32.12 -25.74
N ASP A 55 -14.78 -32.29 -24.43
CA ASP A 55 -16.00 -32.80 -23.79
C ASP A 55 -16.50 -31.79 -22.75
N PHE A 56 -17.71 -31.29 -22.98
CA PHE A 56 -18.40 -30.30 -22.16
C PHE A 56 -19.63 -30.88 -21.46
N SER A 57 -19.73 -32.21 -21.33
CA SER A 57 -20.84 -32.89 -20.64
C SER A 57 -20.73 -32.84 -19.11
N SER A 58 -19.57 -32.43 -18.58
CA SER A 58 -19.37 -32.21 -17.15
C SER A 58 -20.22 -31.03 -16.63
N SER A 59 -20.76 -31.16 -15.42
CA SER A 59 -21.46 -30.08 -14.72
C SER A 59 -20.56 -28.88 -14.39
N ASP A 60 -19.24 -29.01 -14.59
CA ASP A 60 -18.32 -27.88 -14.51
C ASP A 60 -18.69 -26.77 -15.52
N TYR A 61 -19.28 -27.12 -16.68
CA TYR A 61 -19.70 -26.19 -17.72
C TYR A 61 -21.20 -25.85 -17.68
N ASP A 62 -21.92 -26.25 -16.63
CA ASP A 62 -23.33 -25.88 -16.49
C ASP A 62 -23.49 -24.35 -16.46
N PRO A 63 -24.59 -23.79 -16.97
CA PRO A 63 -24.87 -22.36 -16.87
C PRO A 63 -24.92 -21.86 -15.43
N LEU A 64 -24.66 -20.57 -15.25
CA LEU A 64 -24.90 -19.90 -13.98
C LEU A 64 -26.41 -19.80 -13.71
N SER A 65 -26.82 -19.97 -12.45
CA SER A 65 -28.21 -19.79 -12.05
C SER A 65 -28.60 -18.30 -12.11
N GLN A 66 -29.90 -18.02 -12.26
CA GLN A 66 -30.39 -16.64 -12.24
C GLN A 66 -30.05 -15.93 -10.93
N GLU A 67 -30.06 -16.65 -9.80
CA GLU A 67 -29.63 -16.14 -8.49
C GLU A 67 -28.19 -15.57 -8.53
N ILE A 68 -27.25 -16.30 -9.11
CA ILE A 68 -25.85 -15.86 -9.26
C ILE A 68 -25.75 -14.67 -10.22
N LEU A 69 -26.48 -14.74 -11.35
CA LEU A 69 -26.51 -13.66 -12.34
C LEU A 69 -27.07 -12.36 -11.77
N ASP A 70 -28.05 -12.45 -10.88
CA ASP A 70 -28.65 -11.30 -10.21
C ASP A 70 -27.79 -10.77 -9.08
N TYR A 71 -27.03 -11.65 -8.40
CA TYR A 71 -26.20 -11.30 -7.25
C TYR A 71 -24.97 -10.45 -7.63
N PHE A 72 -24.25 -10.83 -8.69
CA PHE A 72 -23.01 -10.17 -9.07
C PHE A 72 -23.20 -9.05 -10.11
N TYR A 73 -22.27 -8.10 -10.07
CA TYR A 73 -21.97 -7.22 -11.19
C TYR A 73 -20.85 -7.84 -12.03
N PHE A 74 -21.15 -8.26 -13.26
CA PHE A 74 -20.19 -8.96 -14.10
C PHE A 74 -19.32 -8.01 -14.93
N VAL A 75 -18.03 -8.33 -14.99
CA VAL A 75 -17.04 -7.73 -15.87
C VAL A 75 -16.43 -8.85 -16.70
N GLU A 76 -16.51 -8.77 -18.03
CA GLU A 76 -15.98 -9.85 -18.86
C GLU A 76 -14.45 -9.87 -18.82
N PRO A 77 -13.81 -11.05 -18.62
CA PRO A 77 -12.36 -11.18 -18.65
C PRO A 77 -11.81 -11.05 -20.06
N ARG A 78 -10.51 -10.71 -20.15
CA ARG A 78 -9.71 -10.77 -21.37
C ARG A 78 -8.31 -11.30 -21.07
N TRP A 79 -7.76 -12.10 -21.97
CA TRP A 79 -6.36 -12.52 -21.90
C TRP A 79 -5.43 -11.48 -22.56
N PRO A 80 -4.23 -11.21 -22.03
CA PRO A 80 -3.26 -10.30 -22.65
C PRO A 80 -2.63 -10.80 -23.96
N ASN A 81 -2.83 -12.07 -24.32
CA ASN A 81 -2.08 -12.77 -25.38
C ASN A 81 -2.58 -12.51 -26.81
N ASP A 82 -3.56 -11.64 -27.01
CA ASP A 82 -4.16 -11.35 -28.32
C ASP A 82 -3.21 -10.64 -29.30
N THR A 83 -1.96 -10.40 -28.91
CA THR A 83 -0.86 -9.93 -29.76
C THR A 83 0.11 -11.05 -30.18
N MET A 84 -0.03 -12.25 -29.62
CA MET A 84 0.80 -13.39 -29.99
C MET A 84 0.34 -14.01 -31.31
N GLY A 85 1.24 -14.05 -32.30
CA GLY A 85 0.94 -14.60 -33.62
C GLY A 85 0.50 -16.07 -33.62
N SER A 86 0.90 -16.86 -32.61
CA SER A 86 0.46 -18.25 -32.44
C SER A 86 -0.97 -18.39 -31.90
N LEU A 87 -1.54 -17.32 -31.33
CA LEU A 87 -2.85 -17.31 -30.67
C LEU A 87 -3.83 -16.32 -31.34
N VAL A 88 -3.39 -15.61 -32.39
CA VAL A 88 -4.20 -14.63 -33.13
C VAL A 88 -5.49 -15.19 -33.75
N ASN A 89 -5.59 -16.52 -33.89
CA ASN A 89 -6.75 -17.22 -34.46
C ASN A 89 -7.53 -18.07 -33.45
N THR A 90 -7.21 -18.00 -32.14
CA THR A 90 -8.13 -18.53 -31.12
C THR A 90 -9.35 -17.61 -31.02
N PRO A 91 -10.49 -18.01 -30.42
CA PRO A 91 -11.64 -17.11 -30.24
C PRO A 91 -11.24 -15.89 -29.40
N ILE A 92 -10.81 -14.83 -30.07
CA ILE A 92 -10.56 -13.51 -29.47
C ILE A 92 -11.90 -12.80 -29.49
N TYR A 93 -12.59 -12.80 -28.34
CA TYR A 93 -13.97 -12.29 -28.25
C TYR A 93 -14.09 -10.78 -28.39
N ASP A 94 -12.99 -10.03 -28.44
CA ASP A 94 -13.02 -8.62 -28.82
C ASP A 94 -12.01 -8.34 -29.97
N PRO A 95 -12.53 -8.15 -31.21
CA PRO A 95 -11.73 -8.01 -32.42
C PRO A 95 -10.96 -6.69 -32.50
N ASP A 96 -11.39 -5.65 -31.77
CA ASP A 96 -10.76 -4.33 -31.78
C ASP A 96 -9.75 -4.14 -30.64
N LYS A 97 -9.66 -5.14 -29.73
CA LYS A 97 -8.78 -5.15 -28.55
C LYS A 97 -9.06 -4.03 -27.57
N LYS A 98 -10.29 -3.51 -27.56
CA LYS A 98 -10.73 -2.40 -26.72
C LYS A 98 -11.60 -2.81 -25.55
N GLU A 99 -12.06 -4.04 -25.45
CA GLU A 99 -13.02 -4.49 -24.44
C GLU A 99 -12.47 -5.62 -23.56
N GLY A 100 -13.07 -5.76 -22.38
CA GLY A 100 -12.79 -6.85 -21.45
C GLY A 100 -11.60 -6.58 -20.52
N TYR A 101 -11.62 -7.22 -19.36
CA TYR A 101 -10.72 -6.98 -18.23
C TYR A 101 -9.49 -7.90 -18.28
N ALA A 102 -8.33 -7.32 -18.59
CA ALA A 102 -7.03 -7.95 -18.69
C ALA A 102 -6.27 -7.71 -17.40
N TRP A 103 -5.83 -8.81 -16.79
CA TRP A 103 -5.13 -8.77 -15.51
C TRP A 103 -3.72 -8.16 -15.61
N ILE A 104 -3.13 -8.16 -16.80
CA ILE A 104 -1.84 -7.53 -17.13
C ILE A 104 -1.85 -7.14 -18.61
N GLU A 105 -0.89 -6.31 -19.07
CA GLU A 105 -0.78 -5.88 -20.46
C GLU A 105 0.54 -6.28 -21.09
N TRP A 106 0.46 -6.84 -22.30
CA TRP A 106 1.61 -7.27 -23.12
C TRP A 106 1.88 -6.32 -24.28
N THR A 107 1.47 -5.06 -24.16
CA THR A 107 1.65 -4.02 -25.17
C THR A 107 2.11 -2.72 -24.54
N GLN A 108 2.90 -1.95 -25.31
CA GLN A 108 3.31 -0.58 -25.00
C GLN A 108 3.11 0.28 -26.26
N PRO A 109 2.57 1.52 -26.15
CA PRO A 109 1.99 2.12 -24.94
C PRO A 109 0.80 1.31 -24.40
N LEU A 110 0.50 1.47 -23.10
CA LEU A 110 -0.59 0.76 -22.43
C LEU A 110 -1.94 1.08 -23.10
N PRO A 111 -2.77 0.07 -23.42
CA PRO A 111 -4.07 0.31 -24.01
C PRO A 111 -5.06 0.84 -22.96
N VAL A 112 -5.90 1.80 -23.38
CA VAL A 112 -7.14 2.11 -22.67
C VAL A 112 -8.20 1.15 -23.17
N ARG A 113 -8.83 0.43 -22.25
CA ARG A 113 -9.87 -0.54 -22.57
C ARG A 113 -11.19 -0.14 -21.94
N ASN A 114 -12.27 -0.67 -22.45
CA ASN A 114 -13.65 -0.46 -22.04
C ASN A 114 -14.14 -1.72 -21.35
N THR A 115 -14.77 -1.53 -20.20
CA THR A 115 -15.47 -2.59 -19.47
C THR A 115 -16.83 -2.08 -19.02
N SER A 116 -17.61 -2.96 -18.40
CA SER A 116 -18.80 -2.53 -17.67
C SER A 116 -18.46 -1.54 -16.53
N LEU A 117 -17.23 -1.53 -16.00
CA LEU A 117 -16.75 -0.54 -15.01
C LEU A 117 -16.33 0.81 -15.62
N GLY A 118 -16.51 1.01 -16.93
CA GLY A 118 -15.99 2.16 -17.65
C GLY A 118 -14.64 1.90 -18.32
N SER A 119 -13.95 2.98 -18.68
CA SER A 119 -12.59 2.89 -19.21
C SER A 119 -11.62 2.41 -18.13
N TYR A 120 -10.69 1.54 -18.47
CA TYR A 120 -9.72 1.00 -17.53
C TYR A 120 -8.34 0.80 -18.14
N MET A 121 -7.33 0.85 -17.26
CA MET A 121 -5.94 0.49 -17.53
C MET A 121 -5.37 -0.30 -16.35
N ASN A 122 -4.33 -1.09 -16.59
CA ASN A 122 -3.58 -1.72 -15.52
C ASN A 122 -2.29 -0.93 -15.23
N VAL A 123 -1.77 -1.09 -14.01
CA VAL A 123 -0.44 -0.61 -13.63
C VAL A 123 0.30 -1.78 -13.00
N SER A 124 1.39 -2.19 -13.63
CA SER A 124 2.17 -3.37 -13.24
C SER A 124 3.62 -3.00 -12.97
N VAL A 125 4.23 -3.66 -11.98
CA VAL A 125 5.66 -3.46 -11.68
C VAL A 125 6.58 -4.15 -12.68
N ALA A 126 6.10 -5.19 -13.36
CA ALA A 126 6.78 -5.89 -14.45
C ALA A 126 5.70 -6.44 -15.41
N SER A 127 6.06 -6.87 -16.61
CA SER A 127 5.14 -7.56 -17.52
C SER A 127 5.87 -8.52 -18.44
N HIS A 128 5.16 -9.49 -18.99
CA HIS A 128 5.77 -10.61 -19.69
C HIS A 128 5.12 -10.91 -21.05
N PRO A 129 5.33 -10.06 -22.08
CA PRO A 129 4.78 -10.24 -23.43
C PRO A 129 5.34 -11.45 -24.21
N ALA A 130 6.37 -12.12 -23.69
CA ALA A 130 6.98 -13.29 -24.29
C ALA A 130 6.83 -14.53 -23.39
N ILE A 131 6.16 -15.55 -23.93
CA ILE A 131 6.11 -16.88 -23.34
C ILE A 131 7.16 -17.80 -24.00
N PRO A 132 7.80 -18.69 -23.22
CA PRO A 132 7.66 -18.89 -21.77
C PRO A 132 8.21 -17.76 -20.92
N PHE A 133 7.52 -17.43 -19.83
CA PHE A 133 7.83 -16.29 -18.97
C PHE A 133 9.29 -16.29 -18.46
N SER A 134 9.74 -17.42 -17.90
CA SER A 134 11.11 -17.55 -17.39
C SER A 134 12.21 -17.59 -18.46
N PHE A 135 11.87 -17.59 -19.75
CA PHE A 135 12.89 -17.61 -20.81
C PHE A 135 13.65 -16.30 -20.91
N SER A 136 13.20 -15.23 -20.24
CA SER A 136 14.01 -14.03 -20.05
C SER A 136 15.29 -14.29 -19.25
N ILE A 137 15.30 -15.37 -18.44
CA ILE A 137 16.45 -15.77 -17.64
C ILE A 137 17.33 -16.76 -18.40
N THR A 138 16.72 -17.70 -19.13
CA THR A 138 17.41 -18.88 -19.68
C THR A 138 17.65 -18.85 -21.19
N HIS A 139 16.86 -18.07 -21.94
CA HIS A 139 16.85 -18.11 -23.42
C HIS A 139 16.77 -16.71 -24.08
N GLY A 140 16.91 -15.62 -23.31
CA GLY A 140 16.90 -14.26 -23.83
C GLY A 140 15.55 -13.76 -24.35
N ALA A 141 14.43 -14.33 -23.87
CA ALA A 141 13.10 -13.79 -24.20
C ALA A 141 12.94 -12.37 -23.65
N ASN A 142 12.33 -11.48 -24.44
CA ASN A 142 12.22 -10.06 -24.08
C ASN A 142 10.93 -9.80 -23.28
N ASN A 143 10.99 -10.03 -21.97
CA ASN A 143 9.96 -9.57 -21.03
C ASN A 143 10.39 -8.26 -20.36
N TRP A 144 9.41 -7.51 -19.86
CA TRP A 144 9.63 -6.20 -19.25
C TRP A 144 9.78 -6.35 -17.75
N SER A 145 11.03 -6.29 -17.28
CA SER A 145 11.34 -6.30 -15.85
C SER A 145 10.87 -5.02 -15.17
N ARG A 146 10.98 -4.98 -13.84
CA ARG A 146 10.89 -3.75 -13.04
C ARG A 146 11.77 -2.61 -13.53
N ALA A 147 12.92 -2.95 -14.11
CA ALA A 147 13.86 -1.97 -14.64
C ALA A 147 13.54 -1.52 -16.06
N TYR A 148 12.62 -2.19 -16.76
CA TYR A 148 12.36 -1.93 -18.17
C TYR A 148 11.87 -0.50 -18.40
N ASN A 149 12.55 0.23 -19.27
CA ASN A 149 12.10 1.52 -19.74
C ASN A 149 11.39 1.35 -21.10
N PRO A 150 10.05 1.52 -21.18
CA PRO A 150 9.32 1.29 -22.42
C PRO A 150 9.62 2.31 -23.53
N VAL A 151 10.20 3.47 -23.19
CA VAL A 151 10.63 4.47 -24.17
C VAL A 151 11.97 4.09 -24.81
N LEU A 152 12.91 3.58 -24.00
CA LEU A 152 14.25 3.20 -24.47
C LEU A 152 14.32 1.77 -24.99
N GLY A 153 13.35 0.93 -24.62
CA GLY A 153 13.30 -0.48 -25.00
C GLY A 153 14.32 -1.37 -24.29
N VAL A 154 14.91 -0.90 -23.18
CA VAL A 154 15.96 -1.59 -22.40
C VAL A 154 15.79 -1.33 -20.91
N ASP A 155 16.40 -2.19 -20.09
CA ASP A 155 16.42 -2.04 -18.63
C ASP A 155 17.33 -0.90 -18.19
N ALA A 156 16.85 -0.07 -17.25
CA ALA A 156 17.63 0.95 -16.58
C ALA A 156 18.59 0.33 -15.56
N LYS A 157 19.81 0.89 -15.45
CA LYS A 157 20.91 0.36 -14.63
C LYS A 157 20.55 0.13 -13.14
N ASN A 158 19.61 0.90 -12.58
CA ASN A 158 19.12 0.77 -11.21
C ASN A 158 17.58 0.64 -11.16
N GLY A 159 16.97 0.28 -12.28
CA GLY A 159 15.53 0.44 -12.46
C GLY A 159 14.66 -0.46 -11.58
N VAL A 160 15.22 -1.58 -11.10
CA VAL A 160 14.53 -2.43 -10.10
C VAL A 160 14.34 -1.69 -8.78
N MET A 161 15.35 -0.93 -8.35
CA MET A 161 15.31 -0.20 -7.10
C MET A 161 14.49 1.08 -7.24
N GLU A 162 14.51 1.70 -8.43
CA GLU A 162 13.80 2.94 -8.73
C GLU A 162 12.35 2.73 -9.17
N GLY A 163 11.97 1.53 -9.62
CA GLY A 163 10.62 1.25 -10.12
C GLY A 163 10.36 1.82 -11.52
N THR A 164 11.37 1.80 -12.40
CA THR A 164 11.31 2.45 -13.72
C THR A 164 10.09 2.05 -14.54
N TYR A 165 9.80 0.74 -14.65
CA TYR A 165 8.65 0.29 -15.43
C TYR A 165 7.31 0.69 -14.77
N TYR A 166 7.27 0.63 -13.44
CA TYR A 166 6.08 0.94 -12.67
C TYR A 166 5.69 2.42 -12.80
N GLN A 167 6.65 3.33 -12.64
CA GLN A 167 6.42 4.74 -12.85
C GLN A 167 6.03 5.04 -14.30
N ALA A 168 6.66 4.39 -15.29
CA ALA A 168 6.28 4.56 -16.70
C ALA A 168 4.85 4.09 -17.01
N CYS A 169 4.32 3.11 -16.27
CA CYS A 169 2.91 2.73 -16.35
C CYS A 169 2.01 3.79 -15.68
N TRP A 170 2.40 4.29 -14.52
CA TRP A 170 1.68 5.35 -13.81
C TRP A 170 1.59 6.65 -14.61
N ASP A 171 2.69 7.08 -15.24
CA ASP A 171 2.74 8.29 -16.05
C ASP A 171 1.71 8.25 -17.18
N GLN A 172 1.58 7.09 -17.85
CA GLN A 172 0.57 6.87 -18.88
C GLN A 172 -0.85 6.91 -18.32
N VAL A 173 -1.09 6.30 -17.16
CA VAL A 173 -2.41 6.29 -16.53
C VAL A 173 -2.82 7.70 -16.07
N ILE A 174 -1.89 8.48 -15.51
CA ILE A 174 -2.11 9.87 -15.12
C ILE A 174 -2.39 10.73 -16.37
N GLU A 175 -1.72 10.48 -17.50
CA GLU A 175 -2.01 11.17 -18.76
C GLU A 175 -3.40 10.82 -19.31
N LYS A 176 -3.79 9.54 -19.28
CA LYS A 176 -5.02 9.05 -19.92
C LYS A 176 -6.28 9.19 -19.08
N GLN A 177 -6.16 9.26 -17.75
CA GLN A 177 -7.28 9.40 -16.82
C GLN A 177 -8.42 8.39 -17.07
N PRO A 178 -8.17 7.06 -17.04
CA PRO A 178 -9.24 6.06 -17.16
C PRO A 178 -10.23 6.17 -15.98
N ASP A 179 -11.40 5.55 -16.06
CA ASP A 179 -12.36 5.52 -14.94
C ASP A 179 -11.90 4.57 -13.81
N THR A 180 -11.23 3.48 -14.19
CA THR A 180 -10.75 2.42 -13.28
C THR A 180 -9.28 2.10 -13.53
N ILE A 181 -8.53 1.86 -12.44
CA ILE A 181 -7.14 1.36 -12.49
C ILE A 181 -7.07 0.02 -11.78
N MET A 182 -6.45 -0.97 -12.42
CA MET A 182 -6.03 -2.21 -11.76
C MET A 182 -4.55 -2.14 -11.38
N LEU A 183 -4.25 -2.17 -10.08
CA LEU A 183 -2.91 -2.50 -9.63
C LEU A 183 -2.73 -4.02 -9.70
N VAL A 184 -1.79 -4.48 -10.51
CA VAL A 184 -1.75 -5.90 -10.93
C VAL A 184 -1.66 -6.87 -9.75
N CYS A 185 -0.77 -6.65 -8.79
CA CYS A 185 -0.65 -7.56 -7.66
C CYS A 185 -0.06 -6.91 -6.40
N TRP A 186 -0.73 -7.10 -5.26
CA TRP A 186 -0.19 -6.87 -3.93
C TRP A 186 0.22 -8.22 -3.32
N ASN A 187 1.44 -8.35 -2.79
CA ASN A 187 1.99 -9.62 -2.30
C ASN A 187 2.11 -10.72 -3.39
N GLY A 188 2.60 -10.33 -4.56
CA GLY A 188 2.67 -11.17 -5.76
C GLY A 188 3.95 -11.98 -5.94
N TRP A 189 4.69 -12.31 -4.88
CA TRP A 189 5.95 -13.07 -5.03
C TRP A 189 5.70 -14.57 -4.87
N ASN A 190 5.64 -15.29 -5.99
CA ASN A 190 5.46 -16.73 -6.00
C ASN A 190 6.39 -17.40 -7.03
N VAL A 191 6.40 -18.74 -7.05
CA VAL A 191 7.18 -19.51 -8.03
C VAL A 191 6.32 -20.66 -8.53
N LEU A 192 5.59 -20.40 -9.62
CA LEU A 192 4.80 -21.44 -10.28
C LEU A 192 5.65 -22.15 -11.34
N LYS A 193 6.03 -23.40 -11.08
CA LYS A 193 6.76 -24.25 -12.03
C LYS A 193 5.79 -25.12 -12.84
N LEU A 194 5.78 -24.96 -14.16
CA LEU A 194 4.96 -25.75 -15.08
C LEU A 194 5.85 -26.55 -16.06
N PRO A 195 5.43 -27.75 -16.48
CA PRO A 195 6.07 -28.44 -17.59
C PRO A 195 5.94 -27.61 -18.87
N TYR A 196 6.97 -27.67 -19.71
CA TYR A 196 7.01 -27.01 -21.01
C TYR A 196 7.43 -27.99 -22.11
N GLN A 197 7.40 -27.54 -23.36
CA GLN A 197 7.64 -28.38 -24.53
C GLN A 197 9.03 -29.06 -24.49
N ASN A 198 9.17 -30.18 -25.19
CA ASN A 198 10.44 -30.90 -25.37
C ASN A 198 11.13 -31.33 -24.06
N GLY A 199 10.36 -31.57 -22.98
CA GLY A 199 10.89 -32.00 -21.69
C GLY A 199 11.47 -30.86 -20.84
N GLU A 200 11.29 -29.61 -21.26
CA GLU A 200 11.66 -28.44 -20.49
C GLU A 200 10.60 -28.09 -19.44
N TYR A 201 10.90 -27.10 -18.60
CA TYR A 201 9.93 -26.48 -17.71
C TYR A 201 10.00 -24.96 -17.86
N MET A 202 8.93 -24.28 -17.47
CA MET A 202 8.94 -22.83 -17.30
C MET A 202 8.54 -22.47 -15.89
N TYR A 203 9.11 -21.39 -15.37
CA TYR A 203 8.48 -20.68 -14.27
C TYR A 203 7.54 -19.66 -14.88
N VAL A 204 6.26 -19.76 -14.54
CA VAL A 204 5.31 -18.68 -14.79
C VAL A 204 5.70 -17.52 -13.90
N ASP A 205 5.51 -16.30 -14.42
CA ASP A 205 5.54 -14.99 -13.74
C ASP A 205 6.08 -15.00 -12.30
N THR A 206 6.94 -14.04 -11.96
CA THR A 206 7.31 -13.69 -10.56
C THR A 206 8.52 -14.39 -9.91
N VAL A 207 9.29 -15.18 -10.66
CA VAL A 207 10.37 -16.00 -10.10
C VAL A 207 11.56 -15.23 -9.51
N THR A 208 11.90 -14.06 -10.03
CA THR A 208 13.02 -13.23 -9.53
C THR A 208 12.55 -11.87 -9.03
N LEU A 209 13.44 -11.13 -8.36
CA LEU A 209 13.15 -9.76 -7.91
C LEU A 209 12.73 -8.87 -9.10
N GLU A 210 13.41 -9.01 -10.24
CA GLU A 210 13.19 -8.27 -11.48
C GLU A 210 11.80 -8.50 -12.08
N TYR A 211 11.22 -9.69 -11.89
CA TYR A 211 10.00 -10.15 -12.57
C TYR A 211 8.84 -10.45 -11.60
N SER A 212 9.09 -10.40 -10.28
CA SER A 212 8.05 -10.45 -9.26
C SER A 212 7.03 -9.34 -9.49
N LEU A 213 5.74 -9.67 -9.42
CA LEU A 213 4.66 -8.69 -9.58
C LEU A 213 4.30 -7.99 -8.26
N SER A 214 5.01 -8.27 -7.16
CA SER A 214 4.66 -7.71 -5.85
C SER A 214 4.94 -6.21 -5.76
N ILE A 215 3.91 -5.42 -5.46
CA ILE A 215 4.04 -4.00 -5.09
C ILE A 215 4.50 -3.82 -3.63
N GLU A 216 4.35 -4.87 -2.80
CA GLU A 216 4.62 -4.80 -1.36
C GLU A 216 6.08 -4.46 -1.03
N MET A 217 6.31 -3.96 0.17
CA MET A 217 7.64 -3.62 0.69
C MET A 217 8.55 -4.85 0.83
N ALA A 218 9.85 -4.69 0.52
CA ALA A 218 10.83 -5.78 0.57
C ALA A 218 12.14 -5.37 1.28
N LYS A 219 12.35 -5.90 2.48
CA LYS A 219 13.56 -5.68 3.29
C LYS A 219 14.80 -6.21 2.56
N GLY A 220 15.83 -5.37 2.39
CA GLY A 220 17.07 -5.72 1.71
C GLY A 220 16.99 -5.69 0.18
N ALA A 221 15.90 -5.17 -0.37
CA ALA A 221 15.69 -4.93 -1.79
C ALA A 221 15.24 -3.47 -1.98
N TYR A 222 14.18 -3.23 -2.75
CA TYR A 222 13.66 -1.89 -3.04
C TYR A 222 12.95 -1.20 -1.86
N GLU A 223 13.04 -1.77 -0.65
CA GLU A 223 12.43 -1.28 0.58
C GLU A 223 10.94 -0.96 0.38
N ASP A 224 10.52 0.30 0.53
CA ASP A 224 9.14 0.75 0.34
C ASP A 224 8.89 1.54 -0.96
N ASN A 225 9.82 1.52 -1.91
CA ASN A 225 9.75 2.40 -3.07
C ASN A 225 8.46 2.19 -3.92
N TYR A 226 8.07 0.94 -4.18
CA TYR A 226 6.84 0.67 -4.95
C TYR A 226 5.57 1.07 -4.18
N TYR A 227 5.58 0.91 -2.85
CA TYR A 227 4.48 1.37 -1.99
C TYR A 227 4.36 2.89 -2.02
N THR A 228 5.47 3.61 -1.87
CA THR A 228 5.49 5.08 -1.88
C THR A 228 5.14 5.65 -3.26
N GLN A 229 5.64 5.07 -4.36
CA GLN A 229 5.17 5.39 -5.72
C GLN A 229 3.66 5.19 -5.88
N THR A 230 3.13 4.08 -5.37
CA THR A 230 1.67 3.83 -5.40
C THR A 230 0.91 4.94 -4.68
N ALA A 231 1.34 5.31 -3.47
CA ALA A 231 0.69 6.33 -2.66
C ALA A 231 0.74 7.72 -3.32
N LEU A 232 1.90 8.12 -3.86
CA LEU A 232 2.09 9.39 -4.55
C LEU A 232 1.25 9.47 -5.83
N ASN A 233 1.33 8.45 -6.69
CA ASN A 233 0.60 8.46 -7.95
C ASN A 233 -0.92 8.34 -7.76
N ILE A 234 -1.41 7.61 -6.74
CA ILE A 234 -2.85 7.61 -6.39
C ILE A 234 -3.30 9.00 -5.95
N ARG A 235 -2.48 9.72 -5.17
CA ARG A 235 -2.78 11.09 -4.77
C ARG A 235 -2.86 11.97 -6.02
N ASP A 236 -1.87 11.93 -6.90
CA ASP A 236 -1.88 12.73 -8.13
C ASP A 236 -3.06 12.39 -9.07
N TYR A 237 -3.49 11.13 -9.10
CA TYR A 237 -4.59 10.67 -9.95
C TYR A 237 -6.00 10.98 -9.38
N LYS A 238 -6.23 10.85 -8.06
CA LYS A 238 -7.59 11.00 -7.47
C LYS A 238 -7.76 12.19 -6.54
N TYR A 239 -6.69 12.70 -5.94
CA TYR A 239 -6.79 13.66 -4.85
C TYR A 239 -6.90 15.08 -5.38
N THR A 240 -8.05 15.70 -5.12
CA THR A 240 -8.36 17.08 -5.52
C THR A 240 -8.64 17.99 -4.32
N GLY A 241 -8.47 17.48 -3.10
CA GLY A 241 -8.72 18.22 -1.86
C GLY A 241 -7.53 19.04 -1.41
N ASP A 242 -7.79 20.02 -0.56
CA ASP A 242 -6.76 20.71 0.22
C ASP A 242 -6.69 20.08 1.61
N SER A 243 -5.49 20.07 2.20
CA SER A 243 -5.33 19.76 3.62
C SER A 243 -5.98 20.88 4.45
N PRO A 244 -6.82 20.56 5.46
CA PRO A 244 -7.43 21.59 6.29
C PRO A 244 -6.35 22.39 7.04
N ALA A 245 -6.57 23.70 7.12
CA ALA A 245 -5.84 24.57 8.04
C ALA A 245 -6.66 24.71 9.33
N TYR A 246 -5.97 24.72 10.47
CA TYR A 246 -6.61 24.72 11.78
C TYR A 246 -6.45 26.08 12.46
N GLU A 247 -7.51 26.56 13.12
CA GLU A 247 -7.51 27.81 13.86
C GLU A 247 -6.65 27.73 15.14
N THR A 248 -6.19 28.89 15.61
CA THR A 248 -5.43 28.99 16.87
C THR A 248 -6.25 28.50 18.06
N GLN A 249 -5.64 27.65 18.88
CA GLN A 249 -6.20 27.14 20.13
C GLN A 249 -5.10 26.98 21.19
N THR A 250 -5.09 27.85 22.19
CA THR A 250 -4.24 27.68 23.38
C THR A 250 -4.79 26.57 24.28
N ILE A 251 -3.93 25.64 24.67
CA ILE A 251 -4.26 24.56 25.60
C ILE A 251 -3.49 24.73 26.90
N ASP A 252 -4.19 24.57 28.04
CA ASP A 252 -3.53 24.32 29.32
C ASP A 252 -3.41 22.80 29.50
N ILE A 253 -2.20 22.26 29.36
CA ILE A 253 -1.95 20.82 29.50
C ILE A 253 -2.25 20.31 30.92
N ASN A 254 -2.23 21.19 31.93
CA ASN A 254 -2.61 20.85 33.30
C ASN A 254 -4.11 20.94 33.56
N GLY A 255 -4.85 21.59 32.66
CA GLY A 255 -6.28 21.84 32.72
C GLY A 255 -7.15 20.62 32.39
N SER A 256 -8.43 20.90 32.15
CA SER A 256 -9.43 19.88 31.86
C SER A 256 -9.27 19.29 30.46
N TYR A 257 -9.41 17.97 30.36
CA TYR A 257 -9.45 17.26 29.07
C TYR A 257 -10.53 17.78 28.11
N ALA A 258 -11.58 18.44 28.63
CA ALA A 258 -12.66 18.97 27.81
C ALA A 258 -12.21 19.98 26.74
N GLN A 259 -11.07 20.66 26.95
CA GLN A 259 -10.49 21.57 25.96
C GLN A 259 -10.17 20.87 24.63
N TRP A 260 -9.83 19.58 24.67
CA TRP A 260 -9.46 18.79 23.50
C TRP A 260 -10.65 18.33 22.67
N TYR A 261 -11.89 18.37 23.18
CA TYR A 261 -13.08 17.89 22.45
C TYR A 261 -13.35 18.70 21.19
N ILE A 262 -13.04 20.00 21.21
CA ILE A 262 -13.24 20.91 20.07
C ILE A 262 -12.03 20.96 19.13
N THR A 263 -10.91 20.32 19.48
CA THR A 263 -9.72 20.28 18.62
C THR A 263 -10.01 19.47 17.37
N GLU A 264 -9.92 20.14 16.22
CA GLU A 264 -10.32 19.59 14.91
C GLU A 264 -9.23 18.71 14.28
N ALA A 265 -7.95 18.98 14.56
CA ALA A 265 -6.85 18.18 14.04
C ALA A 265 -6.73 16.86 14.82
N VAL A 266 -7.39 15.82 14.32
CA VAL A 266 -7.46 14.49 14.94
C VAL A 266 -6.93 13.43 13.98
N TYR A 267 -5.87 12.75 14.39
CA TYR A 267 -5.20 11.68 13.63
C TYR A 267 -5.42 10.35 14.34
N ARG A 268 -5.75 9.29 13.61
CA ARG A 268 -6.20 8.01 14.20
C ARG A 268 -5.48 6.81 13.61
N GLN A 269 -5.17 5.84 14.45
CA GLN A 269 -4.60 4.57 13.99
C GLN A 269 -5.69 3.73 13.32
N ILE A 270 -5.30 2.95 12.32
CA ILE A 270 -6.17 1.92 11.75
C ILE A 270 -6.13 0.72 12.70
N GLY A 271 -7.30 0.35 13.24
CA GLY A 271 -7.45 -0.76 14.18
C GLY A 271 -7.16 -0.38 15.64
N GLN A 272 -7.77 -1.12 16.57
CA GLN A 272 -7.79 -0.78 18.01
C GLN A 272 -6.78 -1.56 18.87
N LYS A 273 -6.29 -2.70 18.38
CA LYS A 273 -5.45 -3.62 19.16
C LYS A 273 -4.06 -3.69 18.56
N ALA A 274 -3.05 -3.68 19.43
CA ALA A 274 -1.70 -4.02 19.01
C ALA A 274 -1.64 -5.48 18.53
N TYR A 275 -0.89 -5.70 17.46
CA TYR A 275 -0.56 -7.03 16.97
C TYR A 275 0.96 -7.17 16.88
N ARG A 276 1.42 -8.42 16.86
CA ARG A 276 2.83 -8.76 16.68
C ARG A 276 2.97 -9.79 15.57
N ARG A 277 4.13 -9.84 14.94
CA ARG A 277 4.49 -10.96 14.07
C ARG A 277 4.66 -12.20 14.94
N ALA A 278 3.91 -13.25 14.62
CA ALA A 278 3.94 -14.53 15.33
C ALA A 278 3.71 -15.68 14.34
N SER A 279 4.49 -15.69 13.27
CA SER A 279 4.33 -16.60 12.13
C SER A 279 5.66 -17.25 11.75
N SER A 280 5.63 -18.31 10.95
CA SER A 280 6.83 -18.98 10.46
C SER A 280 6.89 -18.92 8.93
N SER A 281 8.08 -19.06 8.36
CA SER A 281 8.24 -19.33 6.93
C SER A 281 7.51 -20.63 6.54
N ILE A 282 7.28 -20.81 5.24
CA ILE A 282 6.54 -21.96 4.70
C ILE A 282 7.16 -23.31 5.09
N ASP A 283 8.48 -23.37 5.19
CA ASP A 283 9.26 -24.55 5.59
C ASP A 283 9.55 -24.60 7.10
N ASN A 284 9.06 -23.63 7.87
CA ASN A 284 9.30 -23.42 9.30
C ASN A 284 10.76 -23.18 9.71
N SER A 285 11.67 -22.87 8.78
CA SER A 285 13.07 -22.60 9.09
C SER A 285 13.30 -21.21 9.69
N ILE A 286 12.40 -20.25 9.43
CA ILE A 286 12.48 -18.87 9.90
C ILE A 286 11.25 -18.57 10.77
N ALA A 287 11.49 -18.08 11.99
CA ALA A 287 10.44 -17.60 12.87
C ALA A 287 10.36 -16.07 12.82
N TYR A 288 9.26 -15.53 12.29
CA TYR A 288 8.98 -14.10 12.30
C TYR A 288 8.35 -13.72 13.65
N ARG A 289 9.09 -12.97 14.48
CA ARG A 289 8.67 -12.57 15.82
C ARG A 289 8.90 -11.08 16.02
N THR A 290 7.90 -10.39 16.57
CA THR A 290 8.05 -9.06 17.17
C THR A 290 7.46 -9.05 18.58
N THR A 291 7.88 -8.12 19.41
CA THR A 291 7.22 -7.81 20.68
C THR A 291 5.96 -6.99 20.43
N LEU A 292 5.05 -6.96 21.40
CA LEU A 292 4.01 -5.94 21.41
C LEU A 292 4.65 -4.62 21.87
N PRO A 293 4.18 -3.46 21.38
CA PRO A 293 4.59 -2.18 21.94
C PRO A 293 4.11 -2.05 23.38
N ASP A 294 4.90 -1.33 24.19
CA ASP A 294 4.52 -0.95 25.54
C ASP A 294 3.28 -0.05 25.52
N ASN A 295 3.24 0.90 24.58
CA ASN A 295 2.15 1.84 24.39
C ASN A 295 1.63 1.79 22.95
N ASN A 296 0.47 1.16 22.76
CA ASN A 296 -0.21 1.19 21.47
C ASN A 296 -0.95 2.53 21.29
N ILE A 297 -0.37 3.46 20.54
CA ILE A 297 -0.94 4.77 20.23
C ILE A 297 -2.18 4.58 19.35
N GLN A 298 -3.22 5.37 19.61
CA GLN A 298 -4.53 5.22 18.98
C GLN A 298 -5.03 6.52 18.37
N GLU A 299 -4.65 7.65 18.96
CA GLU A 299 -5.11 8.96 18.54
C GLU A 299 -4.07 10.01 18.89
N ILE A 300 -3.89 10.97 17.98
CA ILE A 300 -3.10 12.18 18.21
C ILE A 300 -4.03 13.37 17.94
N ARG A 301 -4.07 14.33 18.86
CA ARG A 301 -4.67 15.65 18.62
C ARG A 301 -3.60 16.71 18.66
N VAL A 302 -3.75 17.71 17.79
CA VAL A 302 -2.78 18.79 17.64
C VAL A 302 -3.48 20.13 17.69
N ALA A 303 -2.93 21.05 18.47
CA ALA A 303 -3.34 22.45 18.53
C ALA A 303 -2.10 23.35 18.53
N HIS A 304 -2.29 24.64 18.33
CA HIS A 304 -1.19 25.61 18.37
C HIS A 304 -1.68 26.96 18.87
N ASP A 305 -0.74 27.75 19.38
CA ASP A 305 -0.91 29.19 19.50
C ASP A 305 0.33 29.93 19.01
N LYS A 306 0.44 31.21 19.36
CA LYS A 306 1.56 32.06 18.95
C LYS A 306 2.91 31.51 19.40
N ASP A 307 2.97 30.87 20.56
CA ASP A 307 4.23 30.53 21.22
C ASP A 307 4.47 29.01 21.27
N ASN A 308 3.41 28.19 21.21
CA ASN A 308 3.49 26.76 21.47
C ASN A 308 2.73 25.90 20.44
N LEU A 309 3.20 24.67 20.29
CA LEU A 309 2.43 23.54 19.75
C LEU A 309 1.96 22.66 20.90
N TYR A 310 0.76 22.11 20.78
CA TYR A 310 0.17 21.22 21.77
C TYR A 310 -0.15 19.88 21.15
N PHE A 311 0.30 18.80 21.79
CA PHE A 311 -0.02 17.43 21.38
C PHE A 311 -0.73 16.68 22.50
N MET A 312 -1.76 15.92 22.14
CA MET A 312 -2.33 14.88 22.99
C MET A 312 -2.19 13.55 22.27
N LEU A 313 -1.44 12.62 22.86
CA LEU A 313 -1.32 11.24 22.39
C LEU A 313 -2.15 10.35 23.32
N ARG A 314 -3.11 9.61 22.76
CA ARG A 314 -3.92 8.63 23.50
C ARG A 314 -3.54 7.22 23.09
N THR A 315 -3.39 6.34 24.06
CA THR A 315 -3.04 4.93 23.89
C THR A 315 -4.23 4.00 24.17
N GLU A 316 -4.13 2.74 23.74
CA GLU A 316 -5.13 1.69 23.98
C GLU A 316 -5.37 1.45 25.49
N LYS A 317 -4.30 1.50 26.28
CA LYS A 317 -4.27 1.26 27.73
C LYS A 317 -3.52 2.38 28.43
N ASP A 318 -3.56 2.41 29.76
CA ASP A 318 -2.77 3.34 30.56
C ASP A 318 -1.29 3.32 30.13
N ILE A 319 -0.71 4.52 30.04
CA ILE A 319 0.64 4.71 29.57
C ILE A 319 1.62 4.12 30.60
N THR A 320 2.58 3.33 30.11
CA THR A 320 3.60 2.67 30.94
C THR A 320 4.61 3.68 31.51
N SER A 321 5.40 3.30 32.50
CA SER A 321 6.53 4.15 32.94
C SER A 321 7.66 4.10 31.91
N ARG A 322 8.22 5.26 31.53
CA ARG A 322 9.39 5.34 30.63
C ARG A 322 10.60 4.56 31.13
N GLY A 323 10.84 4.55 32.44
CA GLY A 323 12.06 3.96 33.01
C GLY A 323 13.34 4.59 32.42
N GLN A 324 14.12 3.80 31.70
CA GLN A 324 15.33 4.23 30.99
C GLN A 324 15.22 4.05 29.46
N ALA A 325 14.02 3.77 28.95
CA ALA A 325 13.79 3.53 27.53
C ALA A 325 13.89 4.84 26.73
N SER A 326 14.62 4.81 25.61
CA SER A 326 14.76 5.97 24.70
C SER A 326 13.79 5.93 23.52
N ASP A 327 13.12 4.80 23.30
CA ASP A 327 12.13 4.51 22.26
C ASP A 327 10.68 4.59 22.77
N TRP A 328 10.47 5.20 23.93
CA TRP A 328 9.17 5.30 24.59
C TRP A 328 8.45 6.59 24.16
N MET A 329 7.25 6.45 23.57
CA MET A 329 6.37 7.56 23.17
C MET A 329 7.09 8.77 22.55
N ASN A 330 7.95 8.53 21.55
CA ASN A 330 8.68 9.56 20.82
C ASN A 330 7.75 10.33 19.87
N LEU A 331 8.02 11.63 19.71
CA LEU A 331 7.37 12.50 18.72
C LEU A 331 8.44 13.14 17.84
N PHE A 332 8.42 12.85 16.56
CA PHE A 332 9.30 13.43 15.54
C PHE A 332 8.60 14.61 14.86
N ILE A 333 9.33 15.70 14.62
CA ILE A 333 8.83 16.93 13.99
C ILE A 333 9.83 17.40 12.93
N GLY A 334 9.34 17.75 11.75
CA GLY A 334 10.05 18.58 10.77
C GLY A 334 9.28 19.88 10.54
N ALA A 335 9.98 21.02 10.56
CA ALA A 335 9.35 22.33 10.41
C ALA A 335 9.10 22.66 8.93
N GLY A 336 8.00 23.35 8.64
CA GLY A 336 7.63 23.72 7.27
C GLY A 336 7.21 22.52 6.42
N LYS A 337 7.52 22.58 5.13
CA LYS A 337 7.20 21.53 4.16
C LYS A 337 8.18 20.37 4.27
N PRO A 338 7.74 19.12 4.00
CA PRO A 338 8.63 17.96 3.92
C PRO A 338 9.89 18.20 3.09
N ALA A 339 11.04 18.09 3.73
CA ALA A 339 12.37 18.22 3.13
C ALA A 339 13.33 17.22 3.78
N LEU A 340 14.41 16.86 3.08
CA LEU A 340 15.46 15.96 3.62
C LEU A 340 16.42 16.75 4.51
N GLU A 341 15.92 17.19 5.66
CA GLU A 341 16.65 17.89 6.71
C GLU A 341 16.62 17.06 8.01
N GLY A 342 17.65 17.17 8.85
CA GLY A 342 17.81 16.29 10.01
C GLY A 342 17.93 14.81 9.62
N TRP A 343 17.27 13.92 10.36
CA TRP A 343 17.24 12.47 10.09
C TRP A 343 15.95 12.08 9.36
N GLU A 344 16.07 11.53 8.15
CA GLU A 344 14.93 11.04 7.35
C GLU A 344 13.82 12.09 7.15
N GLY A 345 14.22 13.36 7.14
CA GLY A 345 13.34 14.52 7.05
C GLY A 345 12.86 15.06 8.38
N TYR A 346 13.21 14.48 9.52
CA TYR A 346 12.86 15.03 10.83
C TYR A 346 14.04 15.76 11.46
N GLU A 347 13.85 17.05 11.71
CA GLU A 347 14.84 17.89 12.38
C GLU A 347 14.83 17.74 13.90
N TYR A 348 13.71 17.30 14.48
CA TYR A 348 13.53 17.21 15.92
C TYR A 348 12.89 15.90 16.34
N VAL A 349 13.28 15.42 17.51
CA VAL A 349 12.58 14.35 18.23
C VAL A 349 12.44 14.72 19.68
N LEU A 350 11.27 14.44 20.23
CA LEU A 350 10.95 14.66 21.63
C LEU A 350 10.91 13.33 22.37
N ASN A 351 11.19 13.40 23.67
CA ASN A 351 10.91 12.34 24.63
C ASN A 351 11.78 11.07 24.49
N ARG A 352 12.97 11.18 23.90
CA ARG A 352 14.03 10.16 24.07
C ARG A 352 14.58 10.11 25.50
N SER A 353 14.43 11.22 26.22
CA SER A 353 14.81 11.41 27.62
C SER A 353 13.95 12.54 28.22
N GLY A 354 14.10 12.79 29.53
CA GLY A 354 13.42 13.89 30.22
C GLY A 354 13.11 13.54 31.69
N SER A 355 12.13 14.23 32.26
CA SER A 355 11.58 13.94 33.60
C SER A 355 10.16 13.35 33.52
N GLU A 356 9.48 13.17 34.64
CA GLU A 356 8.06 12.77 34.64
C GLU A 356 7.13 13.86 34.07
N ASN A 357 7.55 15.13 34.15
CA ASN A 357 6.77 16.29 33.74
C ASN A 357 7.41 17.07 32.58
N SER A 358 8.45 16.52 31.96
CA SER A 358 9.11 17.15 30.81
C SER A 358 9.68 16.12 29.84
N ALA A 359 9.68 16.47 28.56
CA ALA A 359 10.30 15.72 27.48
C ALA A 359 11.47 16.54 26.91
N ASP A 360 12.65 15.95 26.82
CA ASP A 360 13.78 16.59 26.16
C ASP A 360 13.49 16.71 24.65
N ILE A 361 13.86 17.85 24.08
CA ILE A 361 13.79 18.12 22.64
C ILE A 361 15.21 17.99 22.09
N VAL A 362 15.41 17.03 21.21
CA VAL A 362 16.70 16.75 20.56
C VAL A 362 16.63 17.24 19.12
N LYS A 363 17.57 18.09 18.72
CA LYS A 363 17.78 18.45 17.31
C LYS A 363 18.62 17.36 16.65
N LEU A 364 18.11 16.78 15.58
CA LEU A 364 18.66 15.60 14.90
C LEU A 364 19.68 15.98 13.83
N ASN A 365 20.75 15.19 13.79
CA ASN A 365 21.67 15.08 12.68
C ASN A 365 21.15 14.02 11.69
N ALA A 366 21.73 13.97 10.48
CA ALA A 366 21.35 13.01 9.45
C ALA A 366 21.55 11.53 9.83
N ASP A 367 22.38 11.25 10.84
CA ASP A 367 22.71 9.90 11.32
C ASP A 367 21.91 9.48 12.57
N PHE A 368 20.76 10.10 12.83
CA PHE A 368 19.87 9.87 13.98
C PHE A 368 20.41 10.36 15.34
N THR A 369 21.69 10.72 15.42
CA THR A 369 22.25 11.37 16.60
C THR A 369 21.69 12.78 16.74
N GLY A 370 21.94 13.44 17.87
CA GLY A 370 21.49 14.81 18.05
C GLY A 370 21.93 15.41 19.37
N GLU A 371 21.58 16.67 19.56
CA GLU A 371 21.85 17.41 20.79
C GLU A 371 20.55 17.93 21.41
N THR A 372 20.46 17.89 22.74
CA THR A 372 19.31 18.45 23.46
C THR A 372 19.35 19.98 23.34
N VAL A 373 18.31 20.55 22.73
CA VAL A 373 18.18 22.00 22.52
C VAL A 373 17.21 22.66 23.50
N GLY A 374 16.46 21.86 24.26
CA GLY A 374 15.56 22.35 25.30
C GLY A 374 14.59 21.27 25.77
N GLN A 375 13.49 21.69 26.37
CA GLN A 375 12.46 20.79 26.91
C GLN A 375 11.06 21.27 26.56
N ALA A 376 10.16 20.31 26.35
CA ALA A 376 8.72 20.52 26.32
C ALA A 376 8.12 20.13 27.67
N ASP A 377 7.10 20.85 28.12
CA ASP A 377 6.34 20.44 29.30
C ASP A 377 5.47 19.23 28.94
N MET A 378 5.37 18.29 29.88
CA MET A 378 4.66 17.04 29.68
C MET A 378 3.75 16.73 30.87
N LYS A 379 2.59 16.12 30.59
CA LYS A 379 1.71 15.53 31.60
C LYS A 379 1.16 14.20 31.13
N ILE A 380 1.10 13.22 32.03
CA ILE A 380 0.46 11.92 31.79
C ILE A 380 -0.79 11.82 32.67
N ASP A 381 -1.91 11.39 32.07
CA ASP A 381 -3.18 11.13 32.76
C ASP A 381 -3.82 9.83 32.23
N GLY A 382 -3.48 8.71 32.88
CA GLY A 382 -3.90 7.37 32.48
C GLY A 382 -3.33 7.01 31.11
N ASN A 383 -4.20 6.83 30.12
CA ASN A 383 -3.83 6.48 28.75
C ASN A 383 -3.57 7.70 27.83
N ARG A 384 -3.25 8.87 28.40
CA ARG A 384 -3.05 10.12 27.65
C ARG A 384 -1.76 10.81 28.06
N MET A 385 -0.97 11.20 27.07
CA MET A 385 0.18 12.08 27.22
C MET A 385 -0.14 13.42 26.57
N PHE A 386 0.11 14.51 27.29
CA PHE A 386 -0.02 15.88 26.81
C PHE A 386 1.36 16.52 26.74
N LEU A 387 1.64 17.25 25.67
CA LEU A 387 2.89 17.98 25.46
C LEU A 387 2.58 19.45 25.13
N CYS A 388 3.33 20.36 25.72
CA CYS A 388 3.41 21.77 25.34
C CYS A 388 4.82 22.05 24.83
N VAL A 389 4.95 22.22 23.52
CA VAL A 389 6.23 22.32 22.80
C VAL A 389 6.45 23.78 22.39
N PRO A 390 7.46 24.48 22.94
CA PRO A 390 7.75 25.84 22.52
C PRO A 390 8.15 25.87 21.03
N ARG A 391 7.44 26.66 20.22
CA ARG A 391 7.69 26.79 18.77
C ARG A 391 9.13 27.23 18.48
N SER A 392 9.70 28.04 19.37
CA SER A 392 11.09 28.51 19.31
C SER A 392 12.15 27.41 19.34
N LEU A 393 11.83 26.25 19.90
CA LEU A 393 12.77 25.13 20.05
C LEU A 393 12.71 24.14 18.90
N VAL A 394 11.66 24.20 18.06
CA VAL A 394 11.40 23.25 16.98
C VAL A 394 11.28 23.92 15.60
N GLY A 395 11.93 25.07 15.41
CA GLY A 395 11.98 25.75 14.10
C GLY A 395 10.67 26.44 13.69
N MET A 396 9.65 26.45 14.54
CA MET A 396 8.28 26.86 14.16
C MET A 396 7.95 28.34 14.43
N GLN A 397 8.93 29.22 14.67
CA GLN A 397 8.62 30.64 14.92
C GLN A 397 8.11 31.38 13.68
N ASN A 398 8.61 31.01 12.51
CA ASN A 398 8.30 31.69 11.24
C ASN A 398 7.58 30.77 10.24
N GLU A 399 7.23 29.56 10.66
CA GLU A 399 6.53 28.57 9.85
C GLU A 399 5.06 28.48 10.27
N THR A 400 4.19 28.19 9.30
CA THR A 400 2.75 27.98 9.50
C THR A 400 2.33 26.54 9.22
N GLU A 401 3.26 25.67 8.82
CA GLU A 401 3.01 24.26 8.61
C GLU A 401 4.16 23.42 9.15
N PHE A 402 3.87 22.17 9.49
CA PHE A 402 4.87 21.18 9.90
C PHE A 402 4.35 19.78 9.65
N TYR A 403 5.23 18.80 9.77
CA TYR A 403 4.87 17.39 9.72
C TYR A 403 5.46 16.63 10.88
N PHE A 404 4.77 15.56 11.28
CA PHE A 404 5.14 14.82 12.48
C PHE A 404 4.82 13.32 12.38
N LYS A 405 5.44 12.57 13.29
CA LYS A 405 5.22 11.14 13.52
C LYS A 405 5.34 10.84 15.01
N ALA A 406 4.46 10.00 15.53
CA ALA A 406 4.63 9.42 16.85
C ALA A 406 5.04 7.95 16.75
N ALA A 407 5.92 7.51 17.65
CA ALA A 407 6.39 6.13 17.69
C ALA A 407 6.66 5.67 19.14
N ASP A 408 6.37 4.42 19.43
CA ASP A 408 6.68 3.76 20.70
C ASP A 408 7.22 2.34 20.46
N SER A 409 8.23 1.93 21.22
CA SER A 409 8.81 0.57 21.21
C SER A 409 9.36 0.10 19.85
N VAL A 410 9.96 1.02 19.08
CA VAL A 410 10.62 0.68 17.81
C VAL A 410 11.99 0.05 18.09
N ALA A 411 12.21 -1.18 17.63
CA ALA A 411 13.36 -1.99 18.04
C ALA A 411 14.73 -1.44 17.59
N THR A 412 14.78 -0.84 16.40
CA THR A 412 15.97 -0.22 15.79
C THR A 412 15.58 1.18 15.32
N PRO A 413 15.47 2.15 16.23
CA PRO A 413 14.79 3.40 15.94
C PRO A 413 15.56 4.33 14.98
N GLU A 414 16.86 4.08 14.73
CA GLU A 414 17.69 4.75 13.74
C GLU A 414 17.45 4.28 12.29
N ASP A 415 16.73 3.16 12.10
CA ASP A 415 16.35 2.63 10.80
C ASP A 415 14.88 2.93 10.52
N ILE A 416 14.60 3.85 9.58
CA ILE A 416 13.22 4.24 9.26
C ILE A 416 12.37 3.09 8.71
N MET A 417 13.00 2.06 8.15
CA MET A 417 12.27 0.88 7.67
C MET A 417 11.74 0.02 8.83
N GLU A 418 12.34 0.11 10.02
CA GLU A 418 11.87 -0.59 11.22
C GLU A 418 10.50 -0.06 11.71
N TYR A 419 10.12 1.15 11.31
CA TYR A 419 8.83 1.78 11.61
C TYR A 419 7.66 1.15 10.83
N TYR A 420 7.92 0.18 9.94
CA TYR A 420 6.92 -0.72 9.36
C TYR A 420 6.82 -2.07 10.11
N VAL A 421 7.76 -2.38 11.01
CA VAL A 421 8.00 -3.73 11.51
C VAL A 421 7.65 -3.86 12.99
N SER A 422 8.16 -2.97 13.84
CA SER A 422 8.00 -3.04 15.29
C SER A 422 7.41 -1.76 15.88
N GLY A 423 7.01 -1.86 17.14
CA GLY A 423 6.43 -0.75 17.87
C GLY A 423 4.99 -0.40 17.49
N SER A 424 4.53 0.74 18.01
CA SER A 424 3.31 1.44 17.60
C SER A 424 3.74 2.73 16.92
N VAL A 425 3.45 2.85 15.62
CA VAL A 425 3.91 3.97 14.80
C VAL A 425 2.73 4.62 14.08
N MET A 426 2.64 5.94 14.20
CA MET A 426 1.57 6.74 13.61
C MET A 426 2.12 8.01 12.93
N PRO A 427 2.06 8.12 11.59
CA PRO A 427 1.70 7.06 10.62
C PRO A 427 2.88 6.12 10.36
N MET A 428 2.62 4.91 9.85
CA MET A 428 3.63 3.86 9.66
C MET A 428 4.77 4.24 8.72
N GLY A 429 5.96 3.70 8.98
CA GLY A 429 7.08 3.73 8.04
C GLY A 429 7.59 5.12 7.68
N ARG A 430 7.71 5.45 6.39
CA ARG A 430 8.19 6.76 5.89
C ARG A 430 7.09 7.81 5.70
N LEU A 431 5.84 7.49 6.02
CA LEU A 431 4.74 8.46 5.97
C LEU A 431 4.82 9.45 7.14
N SER A 432 4.18 10.60 6.99
CA SER A 432 4.08 11.65 8.02
C SER A 432 2.68 12.24 8.03
N TYR A 433 2.22 12.72 9.19
CA TYR A 433 1.04 13.59 9.23
C TYR A 433 1.46 15.03 8.97
N GLU A 434 0.63 15.76 8.23
CA GLU A 434 0.81 17.19 7.95
C GLU A 434 -0.14 17.99 8.84
N TYR A 435 0.33 19.09 9.43
CA TYR A 435 -0.47 20.05 10.18
C TYR A 435 -0.26 21.46 9.62
N LYS A 436 -1.36 22.16 9.30
CA LYS A 436 -1.35 23.55 8.81
C LYS A 436 -2.08 24.45 9.79
N MET A 437 -1.47 25.58 10.11
CA MET A 437 -2.09 26.68 10.85
C MET A 437 -2.89 27.53 9.86
N ALA A 438 -4.07 27.99 10.27
CA ALA A 438 -4.81 29.02 9.55
C ALA A 438 -4.04 30.34 9.57
N ASP A 439 -4.22 31.16 8.52
CA ASP A 439 -3.57 32.46 8.34
C ASP A 439 -3.93 33.50 9.41
#